data_AF-A0A7C7G6V7-F1
#
_entry.id   AF-A0A7C7G6V7-F1
#
_cell.length_a   1.000
_cell.length_b   1.000
_cell.length_c   1.000
_cell.angle_alpha   90.00
_cell.angle_beta   90.00
_cell.angle_gamma   90.00
#
_symmetry.space_group_name_H-M   'P 1'
#
loop_
_entity.id
_entity.type
_entity.pdbx_description
1 polymer ?
#
loop_
_entity_poly.entity_id
_entity_poly.type
_entity_poly.pdbx_seq_one_letter_code
_entity_poly.pdbx_strand_id
1 'polypeptide(L)'
;MKLSPCRTLLAILLLAGSSSWAQNDEKYYYKLGKKYFMMKDYKQSAKHFYKCVDVAKANGNDNPNYYYYPAMLFFHGEGKSKQVLKTMDLIAPLIPEVPSNPLDPDQKKIDFFDNFFANYRININKADYIFLRYYIQFKTGQIELQDVFDRLDYCIRYHDPSESMIPISEVYKLLVEIYTDYFKDSADVEGYNKENHAIVCAMFKAAADKGNEQAQEVVQKNCP
;
A
#
# COMPACT_ATOMS: atom_id res chain seq x y z
N MET A 1 71.79 -8.44 12.36
CA MET A 1 70.43 -9.00 12.40
C MET A 1 69.51 -8.10 11.59
N LYS A 2 69.06 -8.57 10.41
CA LYS A 2 68.09 -7.87 9.56
C LYS A 2 66.68 -8.20 10.07
N LEU A 3 65.94 -7.19 10.53
CA LEU A 3 64.52 -7.32 10.86
C LEU A 3 63.68 -7.22 9.57
N SER A 4 62.81 -8.22 9.37
CA SER A 4 61.93 -8.37 8.21
C SER A 4 60.73 -7.41 8.26
N PRO A 5 60.39 -6.69 7.18
CA PRO A 5 59.22 -5.83 7.10
C PRO A 5 58.04 -6.61 6.50
N CYS A 6 57.53 -7.62 7.20
CA CYS A 6 56.44 -8.46 6.66
C CYS A 6 55.37 -8.80 7.69
N ARG A 7 55.10 -7.90 8.65
CA ARG A 7 53.99 -8.08 9.61
C ARG A 7 53.11 -6.86 9.87
N THR A 8 53.40 -5.69 9.27
CA THR A 8 52.61 -4.47 9.52
C THR A 8 51.57 -4.16 8.44
N LEU A 9 51.47 -4.99 7.38
CA LEU A 9 50.50 -4.76 6.28
C LEU A 9 49.21 -5.58 6.40
N LEU A 10 49.13 -6.55 7.32
CA LEU A 10 47.93 -7.40 7.46
C LEU A 10 46.86 -6.82 8.40
N ALA A 11 47.16 -5.75 9.15
CA ALA A 11 46.20 -5.13 10.07
C ALA A 11 45.36 -4.00 9.41
N ILE A 12 45.78 -3.48 8.26
CA ILE A 12 45.07 -2.38 7.57
C ILE A 12 43.99 -2.92 6.60
N LEU A 13 44.08 -4.18 6.17
CA LEU A 13 43.09 -4.81 5.29
C LEU A 13 41.85 -5.37 6.01
N LEU A 14 41.83 -5.43 7.35
CA LEU A 14 40.70 -5.96 8.12
C LEU A 14 39.76 -4.88 8.68
N LEU A 15 40.10 -3.59 8.55
CA LEU A 15 39.25 -2.48 9.01
C LEU A 15 38.60 -1.67 7.87
N ALA A 16 38.96 -1.92 6.62
CA ALA A 16 38.34 -1.29 5.45
C ALA A 16 37.19 -2.12 4.84
N GLY A 17 36.91 -3.32 5.38
CA GLY A 17 35.99 -4.29 4.79
C GLY A 17 34.52 -4.20 5.24
N SER A 18 34.15 -3.35 6.20
CA SER A 18 32.80 -3.37 6.78
C SER A 18 31.91 -2.16 6.46
N SER A 19 32.46 -1.07 5.92
CA SER A 19 31.65 0.13 5.61
C SER A 19 31.03 0.11 4.21
N SER A 20 31.64 -0.60 3.25
CA SER A 20 31.16 -0.66 1.86
C SER A 20 30.03 -1.69 1.66
N TRP A 21 30.05 -2.80 2.42
CA TRP A 21 29.01 -3.85 2.34
C TRP A 21 27.72 -3.48 3.07
N ALA A 22 27.79 -2.58 4.06
CA ALA A 22 26.60 -2.06 4.75
C ALA A 22 25.78 -1.08 3.90
N GLN A 23 26.35 -0.54 2.81
CA GLN A 23 25.67 0.45 1.96
C GLN A 23 24.77 -0.15 0.88
N ASN A 24 24.85 -1.47 0.63
CA ASN A 24 24.06 -2.22 -0.37
C ASN A 24 23.14 -3.27 0.28
N ASP A 25 22.76 -3.08 1.55
CA ASP A 25 21.78 -3.95 2.20
C ASP A 25 20.41 -3.26 2.23
N GLU A 26 19.48 -3.70 1.38
CA GLU A 26 18.12 -3.20 1.36
C GLU A 26 17.42 -3.39 2.73
N LYS A 27 17.78 -4.42 3.51
CA LYS A 27 17.22 -4.68 4.84
C LYS A 27 17.64 -3.61 5.84
N TYR A 28 18.85 -3.06 5.72
CA TYR A 28 19.32 -1.95 6.57
C TYR A 28 18.44 -0.71 6.36
N TYR A 29 18.26 -0.30 5.11
CA TYR A 29 17.42 0.86 4.79
C TYR A 29 15.95 0.62 5.13
N TYR A 30 15.46 -0.61 4.96
CA TYR A 30 14.10 -0.98 5.38
C TYR A 30 13.90 -0.80 6.89
N LYS A 31 14.85 -1.29 7.72
CA LYS A 31 14.80 -1.13 9.18
C LYS A 31 14.82 0.35 9.60
N LEU A 32 15.68 1.16 8.98
CA LEU A 32 15.73 2.60 9.25
C LEU A 32 14.43 3.30 8.82
N GLY A 33 13.93 3.00 7.63
CA GLY A 33 12.67 3.53 7.12
C GLY A 33 11.52 3.25 8.09
N LYS A 34 11.40 1.99 8.55
CA LYS A 34 10.40 1.58 9.55
C LYS A 34 10.57 2.33 10.86
N LYS A 35 11.79 2.48 11.37
CA LYS A 35 12.06 3.23 12.61
C LYS A 35 11.51 4.65 12.53
N TYR A 36 11.87 5.40 11.48
CA TYR A 36 11.37 6.76 11.30
C TYR A 36 9.88 6.81 11.03
N PHE A 37 9.32 5.82 10.33
CA PHE A 37 7.88 5.71 10.12
C PHE A 37 7.13 5.59 11.45
N MET A 38 7.57 4.70 12.35
CA MET A 38 6.97 4.53 13.67
C MET A 38 7.10 5.80 14.54
N MET A 39 8.13 6.60 14.31
CA MET A 39 8.31 7.91 14.95
C MET A 39 7.47 9.02 14.29
N LYS A 40 6.71 8.72 13.24
CA LYS A 40 5.99 9.67 12.38
C LYS A 40 6.89 10.73 11.72
N ASP A 41 8.19 10.47 11.63
CA ASP A 41 9.13 11.26 10.83
C ASP A 41 9.09 10.73 9.39
N TYR A 42 8.00 11.05 8.70
CA TYR A 42 7.73 10.55 7.35
C TYR A 42 8.76 11.03 6.34
N LYS A 43 9.34 12.22 6.54
CA LYS A 43 10.40 12.76 5.69
C LYS A 43 11.68 11.91 5.74
N GLN A 44 12.17 11.58 6.94
CA GLN A 44 13.33 10.69 7.07
C GLN A 44 12.98 9.26 6.64
N SER A 45 11.78 8.80 6.97
CA SER A 45 11.28 7.49 6.54
C SER A 45 11.31 7.34 5.02
N ALA A 46 10.82 8.34 4.27
CA ALA A 46 10.83 8.35 2.82
C ALA A 46 12.23 8.27 2.24
N LYS A 47 13.18 9.05 2.78
CA LYS A 47 14.59 8.99 2.37
C LYS A 47 15.15 7.57 2.46
N HIS A 48 14.85 6.85 3.54
CA HIS A 48 15.35 5.49 3.74
C HIS A 48 14.60 4.46 2.88
N PHE A 49 13.28 4.54 2.77
CA PHE A 49 12.52 3.59 1.97
C PHE A 49 12.79 3.74 0.46
N TYR A 50 13.00 4.94 -0.06
CA TYR A 50 13.41 5.08 -1.47
C TYR A 50 14.80 4.52 -1.72
N LYS A 51 15.75 4.72 -0.79
CA LYS A 51 17.07 4.09 -0.90
C LYS A 51 16.99 2.56 -0.79
N CYS A 52 16.12 2.04 0.06
CA CYS A 52 15.82 0.61 0.17
C CYS A 52 15.36 0.04 -1.18
N VAL A 53 14.40 0.70 -1.83
CA VAL A 53 13.88 0.32 -3.14
C VAL A 53 14.98 0.34 -4.22
N ASP A 54 15.81 1.38 -4.24
CA ASP A 54 16.89 1.49 -5.23
C ASP A 54 17.93 0.37 -5.06
N VAL A 55 18.29 0.02 -3.82
CA VAL A 55 19.20 -1.09 -3.52
C VAL A 55 18.56 -2.43 -3.84
N ALA A 56 17.29 -2.65 -3.47
CA ALA A 56 16.56 -3.87 -3.81
C ALA A 56 16.54 -4.11 -5.33
N LYS A 57 16.24 -3.07 -6.11
CA LYS A 57 16.30 -3.13 -7.58
C LYS A 57 17.69 -3.47 -8.10
N ALA A 58 18.72 -2.81 -7.59
CA ALA A 58 20.10 -3.09 -7.99
C ALA A 58 20.53 -4.53 -7.69
N ASN A 59 20.01 -5.10 -6.61
CA ASN A 59 20.26 -6.48 -6.19
C ASN A 59 19.34 -7.50 -6.90
N GLY A 60 18.42 -7.06 -7.77
CA GLY A 60 17.42 -7.94 -8.41
C GLY A 60 16.40 -8.52 -7.43
N ASN A 61 16.20 -7.87 -6.28
CA ASN A 61 15.24 -8.29 -5.26
C ASN A 61 13.85 -7.75 -5.58
N ASP A 62 12.95 -8.67 -5.93
CA ASP A 62 11.57 -8.42 -6.31
C ASP A 62 10.59 -8.52 -5.13
N ASN A 63 11.08 -8.63 -3.89
CA ASN A 63 10.22 -8.76 -2.73
C ASN A 63 9.31 -7.51 -2.54
N PRO A 64 7.97 -7.64 -2.68
CA PRO A 64 7.04 -6.52 -2.61
C PRO A 64 7.01 -5.79 -1.26
N ASN A 65 7.52 -6.40 -0.18
CA ASN A 65 7.57 -5.73 1.12
C ASN A 65 8.39 -4.43 1.13
N TYR A 66 9.39 -4.30 0.25
CA TYR A 66 10.19 -3.07 0.17
C TYR A 66 9.43 -1.89 -0.46
N TYR A 67 8.27 -2.17 -1.04
CA TYR A 67 7.53 -1.25 -1.90
C TYR A 67 6.27 -0.68 -1.23
N TYR A 68 5.79 -1.32 -0.16
CA TYR A 68 4.63 -0.88 0.62
C TYR A 68 4.81 0.44 1.35
N TYR A 69 5.89 0.59 2.12
CA TYR A 69 6.07 1.82 2.88
C TYR A 69 6.22 3.06 2.00
N PRO A 70 6.87 3.01 0.82
CA PRO A 70 6.75 4.07 -0.18
C PRO A 70 5.30 4.47 -0.51
N ALA A 71 4.37 3.51 -0.62
CA ALA A 71 2.96 3.79 -0.84
C ALA A 71 2.29 4.44 0.38
N MET A 72 2.54 3.93 1.59
CA MET A 72 2.07 4.57 2.85
C MET A 72 2.58 6.00 3.00
N LEU A 73 3.82 6.26 2.61
CA LEU A 73 4.40 7.60 2.65
C LEU A 73 3.75 8.54 1.65
N PHE A 74 3.35 8.04 0.49
CA PHE A 74 2.55 8.82 -0.46
C PHE A 74 1.19 9.19 0.13
N PHE A 75 0.52 8.23 0.77
CA PHE A 75 -0.71 8.49 1.53
C PHE A 75 -0.52 9.55 2.64
N HIS A 76 0.63 9.55 3.32
CA HIS A 76 0.98 10.57 4.32
C HIS A 76 1.59 11.86 3.75
N GLY A 77 1.60 12.05 2.42
CA GLY A 77 2.02 13.30 1.78
C GLY A 77 3.53 13.47 1.54
N GLU A 78 4.37 12.49 1.89
CA GLU A 78 5.83 12.54 1.72
C GLU A 78 6.32 11.69 0.53
N GLY A 79 5.46 10.87 -0.04
CA GLY A 79 5.80 10.04 -1.19
C GLY A 79 5.82 10.82 -2.51
N LYS A 80 6.71 10.43 -3.42
CA LYS A 80 6.79 10.98 -4.78
C LYS A 80 6.01 10.11 -5.75
N SER A 81 4.97 10.68 -6.37
CA SER A 81 4.05 9.99 -7.30
C SER A 81 4.77 9.11 -8.34
N LYS A 82 5.74 9.68 -9.07
CA LYS A 82 6.51 8.94 -10.09
C LYS A 82 7.27 7.73 -9.53
N GLN A 83 7.83 7.84 -8.33
CA GLN A 83 8.57 6.75 -7.71
C GLN A 83 7.63 5.67 -7.20
N VAL A 84 6.49 6.06 -6.62
CA VAL A 84 5.49 5.14 -6.09
C VAL A 84 4.78 4.38 -7.20
N LEU A 85 4.40 5.03 -8.30
CA LEU A 85 3.80 4.36 -9.46
C LEU A 85 4.71 3.27 -10.03
N LYS A 86 5.97 3.62 -10.34
CA LYS A 86 6.96 2.64 -10.83
C LYS A 86 7.14 1.48 -9.85
N THR A 87 7.02 1.77 -8.56
CA THR A 87 7.09 0.78 -7.50
C THR A 87 5.85 -0.13 -7.48
N MET A 88 4.65 0.40 -7.72
CA MET A 88 3.40 -0.36 -7.82
C MET A 88 3.35 -1.23 -9.09
N ASP A 89 3.87 -0.75 -10.22
CA ASP A 89 3.96 -1.52 -11.47
C ASP A 89 4.81 -2.79 -11.32
N LEU A 90 5.87 -2.73 -10.49
CA LEU A 90 6.78 -3.85 -10.26
C LEU A 90 6.18 -4.97 -9.41
N ILE A 91 5.06 -4.71 -8.73
CA ILE A 91 4.43 -5.65 -7.80
C ILE A 91 3.00 -6.01 -8.21
N ALA A 92 2.59 -5.65 -9.42
CA ALA A 92 1.27 -5.93 -9.93
C ALA A 92 1.23 -7.26 -10.72
N PRO A 93 0.66 -8.34 -10.19
CA PRO A 93 -0.10 -9.26 -11.00
C PRO A 93 -1.53 -8.74 -11.15
N LEU A 94 -2.08 -8.91 -12.36
CA LEU A 94 -3.47 -8.65 -12.70
C LEU A 94 -4.40 -9.32 -11.66
N ILE A 95 -5.28 -8.52 -11.07
CA ILE A 95 -6.31 -9.01 -10.16
C ILE A 95 -7.35 -9.76 -11.02
N PRO A 96 -7.80 -10.98 -10.68
CA PRO A 96 -8.73 -11.74 -11.52
C PRO A 96 -10.03 -10.96 -11.77
N GLU A 97 -10.66 -11.29 -12.91
CA GLU A 97 -11.96 -10.75 -13.35
C GLU A 97 -13.02 -10.88 -12.26
N VAL A 98 -13.86 -9.86 -12.17
CA VAL A 98 -14.80 -9.63 -11.07
C VAL A 98 -16.09 -10.45 -11.26
N PRO A 99 -16.75 -10.92 -10.19
CA PRO A 99 -18.14 -11.37 -10.26
C PRO A 99 -19.07 -10.21 -10.67
N SER A 100 -20.20 -10.53 -11.30
CA SER A 100 -21.18 -9.54 -11.77
C SER A 100 -21.87 -8.70 -10.68
N ASN A 101 -21.62 -8.98 -9.39
CA ASN A 101 -22.21 -8.27 -8.25
C ASN A 101 -21.15 -8.05 -7.14
N PRO A 102 -20.83 -6.80 -6.77
CA PRO A 102 -19.91 -6.50 -5.66
C PRO A 102 -20.34 -7.16 -4.36
N LEU A 103 -21.65 -7.33 -4.12
CA LEU A 103 -22.22 -7.75 -2.83
C LEU A 103 -22.05 -9.24 -2.51
N ASP A 104 -21.66 -10.07 -3.46
CA ASP A 104 -21.52 -11.51 -3.26
C ASP A 104 -20.09 -11.87 -2.77
N PRO A 105 -19.94 -12.71 -1.72
CA PRO A 105 -18.64 -13.25 -1.36
C PRO A 105 -18.06 -14.08 -2.50
N ASP A 106 -16.86 -13.74 -2.96
CA ASP A 106 -16.18 -14.47 -4.03
C ASP A 106 -14.99 -15.24 -3.47
N GLN A 107 -15.19 -16.53 -3.24
CA GLN A 107 -14.13 -17.42 -2.75
C GLN A 107 -12.92 -17.44 -3.69
N LYS A 108 -13.10 -17.30 -5.01
CA LYS A 108 -11.97 -17.25 -5.95
C LYS A 108 -11.13 -15.99 -5.74
N LYS A 109 -11.76 -14.87 -5.42
CA LYS A 109 -11.08 -13.60 -5.10
C LYS A 109 -10.32 -13.70 -3.78
N ILE A 110 -10.93 -14.30 -2.75
CA ILE A 110 -10.27 -14.59 -1.47
C ILE A 110 -9.05 -15.46 -1.72
N ASP A 111 -9.23 -16.61 -2.40
CA ASP A 111 -8.17 -17.56 -2.69
C ASP A 111 -7.05 -16.91 -3.51
N PHE A 112 -7.38 -16.05 -4.48
CA PHE A 112 -6.40 -15.29 -5.24
C PHE A 112 -5.55 -14.38 -4.35
N PHE A 113 -6.17 -13.56 -3.50
CA PHE A 113 -5.44 -12.67 -2.61
C PHE A 113 -4.65 -13.47 -1.57
N ASP A 114 -5.21 -14.53 -1.01
CA ASP A 114 -4.51 -15.40 -0.06
C ASP A 114 -3.26 -16.00 -0.69
N ASN A 115 -3.37 -16.55 -1.90
CA ASN A 115 -2.24 -17.10 -2.66
C ASN A 115 -1.22 -16.02 -3.04
N PHE A 116 -1.66 -14.85 -3.51
CA PHE A 116 -0.77 -13.74 -3.84
C PHE A 116 0.07 -13.32 -2.63
N PHE A 117 -0.57 -13.02 -1.50
CA PHE A 117 0.15 -12.59 -0.30
C PHE A 117 1.07 -13.68 0.25
N ALA A 118 0.66 -14.95 0.19
CA ALA A 118 1.48 -16.08 0.60
C ALA A 118 2.73 -16.26 -0.27
N ASN A 119 2.58 -16.21 -1.60
CA ASN A 119 3.68 -16.42 -2.56
C ASN A 119 4.78 -15.37 -2.40
N TYR A 120 4.39 -14.12 -2.18
CA TYR A 120 5.33 -13.01 -2.06
C TYR A 120 5.75 -12.68 -0.63
N ARG A 121 5.25 -13.44 0.36
CA ARG A 121 5.49 -13.23 1.80
C ARG A 121 5.20 -11.78 2.21
N ILE A 122 4.13 -11.19 1.67
CA ILE A 122 3.75 -9.80 1.95
C ILE A 122 3.23 -9.75 3.39
N ASN A 123 3.91 -9.00 4.25
CA ASN A 123 3.60 -8.91 5.69
C ASN A 123 2.66 -7.75 6.03
N ILE A 124 1.87 -7.31 5.06
CA ILE A 124 1.04 -6.12 5.14
C ILE A 124 -0.42 -6.56 5.05
N ASN A 125 -1.29 -5.83 5.76
CA ASN A 125 -2.72 -6.08 5.69
C ASN A 125 -3.23 -5.95 4.25
N LYS A 126 -4.04 -6.92 3.83
CA LYS A 126 -4.51 -7.02 2.44
C LYS A 126 -5.37 -5.84 2.02
N ALA A 127 -6.21 -5.34 2.94
CA ALA A 127 -7.08 -4.19 2.68
C ALA A 127 -6.24 -2.91 2.50
N ASP A 128 -5.20 -2.70 3.32
CA ASP A 128 -4.29 -1.56 3.20
C ASP A 128 -3.60 -1.53 1.84
N TYR A 129 -3.10 -2.70 1.41
CA TYR A 129 -2.42 -2.83 0.12
C TYR A 129 -3.33 -2.45 -1.05
N ILE A 130 -4.55 -2.99 -1.08
CA ILE A 130 -5.52 -2.72 -2.14
C ILE A 130 -5.93 -1.25 -2.10
N PHE A 131 -6.23 -0.71 -0.92
CA PHE A 131 -6.57 0.71 -0.76
C PHE A 131 -5.46 1.61 -1.31
N LEU A 132 -4.20 1.38 -0.91
CA LEU A 132 -3.07 2.22 -1.33
C LEU A 132 -2.91 2.22 -2.85
N ARG A 133 -3.05 1.05 -3.50
CA ARG A 133 -2.99 0.96 -4.96
C ARG A 133 -3.99 1.91 -5.62
N TYR A 134 -5.26 1.82 -5.24
CA TYR A 134 -6.31 2.65 -5.83
C TYR A 134 -6.21 4.12 -5.42
N TYR A 135 -5.78 4.40 -4.19
CA TYR A 135 -5.47 5.75 -3.75
C TYR A 135 -4.40 6.39 -4.62
N ILE A 136 -3.29 5.69 -4.88
CA ILE A 136 -2.20 6.17 -5.74
C ILE A 136 -2.70 6.37 -7.17
N GLN A 137 -3.41 5.39 -7.74
CA GLN A 137 -3.95 5.49 -9.10
C GLN A 137 -4.88 6.71 -9.24
N PHE A 138 -5.79 6.91 -8.28
CA PHE A 138 -6.68 8.07 -8.25
C PHE A 138 -5.89 9.39 -8.18
N LYS A 139 -5.01 9.54 -7.18
CA LYS A 139 -4.23 10.78 -6.97
C LYS A 139 -3.22 11.08 -8.07
N THR A 140 -2.94 10.13 -8.95
CA THR A 140 -2.02 10.30 -10.08
C THR A 140 -2.72 10.33 -11.44
N GLY A 141 -4.05 10.24 -11.48
CA GLY A 141 -4.84 10.27 -12.72
C GLY A 141 -4.72 9.01 -13.57
N GLN A 142 -4.41 7.86 -12.96
CA GLN A 142 -4.26 6.55 -13.61
C GLN A 142 -5.32 5.54 -13.16
N ILE A 143 -6.48 6.02 -12.71
CA ILE A 143 -7.52 5.15 -12.20
C ILE A 143 -8.29 4.46 -13.33
N GLU A 144 -8.37 3.14 -13.25
CA GLU A 144 -9.30 2.33 -14.04
C GLU A 144 -10.57 2.19 -13.20
N LEU A 145 -11.63 2.91 -13.59
CA LEU A 145 -12.88 2.95 -12.82
C LEU A 145 -13.66 1.64 -12.86
N GLN A 146 -13.48 0.91 -13.96
CA GLN A 146 -13.91 -0.46 -14.07
C GLN A 146 -13.27 -1.22 -12.91
N ASP A 147 -14.10 -1.77 -12.02
CA ASP A 147 -13.73 -2.52 -10.82
C ASP A 147 -13.41 -1.71 -9.55
N VAL A 148 -13.32 -0.37 -9.56
CA VAL A 148 -12.93 0.39 -8.34
C VAL A 148 -13.85 0.07 -7.16
N PHE A 149 -15.16 0.08 -7.39
CA PHE A 149 -16.14 -0.18 -6.35
C PHE A 149 -16.02 -1.60 -5.81
N ASP A 150 -15.84 -2.60 -6.68
CA ASP A 150 -15.69 -3.99 -6.26
C ASP A 150 -14.41 -4.24 -5.47
N ARG A 151 -13.35 -3.50 -5.79
CA ARG A 151 -12.03 -3.68 -5.18
C ARG A 151 -11.94 -2.95 -3.85
N LEU A 152 -12.54 -1.76 -3.74
CA LEU A 152 -12.65 -1.05 -2.48
C LEU A 152 -13.71 -1.66 -1.56
N ASP A 153 -14.76 -2.30 -2.10
CA ASP A 153 -15.67 -3.15 -1.34
C ASP A 153 -14.94 -4.35 -0.70
N TYR A 154 -14.01 -4.98 -1.40
CA TYR A 154 -13.14 -5.99 -0.80
C TYR A 154 -12.34 -5.41 0.37
N CYS A 155 -11.76 -4.22 0.22
CA CYS A 155 -11.09 -3.54 1.34
C CYS A 155 -12.03 -3.39 2.54
N ILE A 156 -13.29 -3.04 2.31
CA ILE A 156 -14.28 -2.83 3.37
C ILE A 156 -14.63 -4.15 4.06
N ARG A 157 -14.95 -5.22 3.32
CA ARG A 157 -15.35 -6.51 3.88
C ARG A 157 -14.27 -7.17 4.72
N TYR A 158 -13.03 -7.06 4.28
CA TYR A 158 -11.88 -7.73 4.91
C TYR A 158 -11.02 -6.74 5.69
N HIS A 159 -11.56 -5.56 5.99
CA HIS A 159 -10.90 -4.62 6.89
C HIS A 159 -10.85 -5.22 8.29
N ASP A 160 -9.64 -5.37 8.82
CA ASP A 160 -9.40 -5.75 10.21
C ASP A 160 -8.74 -4.57 10.92
N PRO A 161 -9.45 -3.89 11.84
CA PRO A 161 -8.93 -2.72 12.55
C PRO A 161 -7.75 -3.05 13.49
N SER A 162 -7.53 -4.33 13.83
CA SER A 162 -6.40 -4.75 14.66
C SER A 162 -5.08 -4.90 13.88
N GLU A 163 -5.18 -5.07 12.55
CA GLU A 163 -4.02 -5.26 11.67
C GLU A 163 -3.80 -4.09 10.70
N SER A 164 -4.87 -3.42 10.28
CA SER A 164 -4.83 -2.34 9.30
C SER A 164 -4.23 -1.06 9.88
N MET A 165 -3.32 -0.45 9.11
CA MET A 165 -2.72 0.85 9.37
C MET A 165 -3.54 2.01 8.79
N ILE A 166 -4.58 1.72 8.01
CA ILE A 166 -5.41 2.69 7.30
C ILE A 166 -6.85 2.57 7.83
N PRO A 167 -7.39 3.61 8.49
CA PRO A 167 -8.78 3.58 8.94
C PRO A 167 -9.74 3.30 7.78
N ILE A 168 -10.75 2.46 7.98
CA ILE A 168 -11.72 2.12 6.93
C ILE A 168 -12.47 3.36 6.41
N SER A 169 -12.54 4.42 7.22
CA SER A 169 -13.09 5.72 6.82
C SER A 169 -12.30 6.40 5.70
N GLU A 170 -11.03 6.08 5.50
CA GLU A 170 -10.25 6.54 4.34
C GLU A 170 -10.72 5.85 3.05
N VAL A 171 -11.15 4.59 3.13
CA VAL A 171 -11.77 3.89 2.00
C VAL A 171 -13.08 4.58 1.60
N TYR A 172 -13.90 4.97 2.59
CA TYR A 172 -15.11 5.75 2.35
C TYR A 172 -14.81 7.07 1.64
N LYS A 173 -13.87 7.87 2.18
CA LYS A 173 -13.47 9.15 1.59
C LYS A 173 -13.00 8.99 0.15
N LEU A 174 -12.15 7.99 -0.11
CA LEU A 174 -11.65 7.72 -1.46
C LEU A 174 -12.79 7.38 -2.43
N LEU A 175 -13.73 6.50 -2.04
CA LEU A 175 -14.89 6.18 -2.87
C LEU A 175 -15.73 7.42 -3.18
N VAL A 176 -15.99 8.26 -2.17
CA VAL A 176 -16.72 9.53 -2.33
C VAL A 176 -16.01 10.47 -3.29
N GLU A 177 -14.71 10.66 -3.11
CA GLU A 177 -13.89 11.50 -3.99
C GLU A 177 -13.91 10.97 -5.43
N ILE A 178 -13.78 9.66 -5.62
CA ILE A 178 -13.75 9.04 -6.95
C ILE A 178 -15.06 9.27 -7.69
N TYR A 179 -16.22 8.92 -7.11
CA TYR A 179 -17.48 9.08 -7.85
C TYR A 179 -17.85 10.55 -8.02
N THR A 180 -17.53 11.41 -7.04
CA THR A 180 -17.81 12.84 -7.15
C THR A 180 -16.97 13.47 -8.26
N ASP A 181 -15.68 13.15 -8.34
CA ASP A 181 -14.81 13.67 -9.39
C ASP A 181 -15.16 13.10 -10.76
N TYR A 182 -15.54 11.82 -10.84
CA TYR A 182 -15.90 11.18 -12.09
C TYR A 182 -17.18 11.73 -12.73
N PHE A 183 -18.22 11.97 -11.92
CA PHE A 183 -19.51 12.46 -12.41
C PHE A 183 -19.66 13.98 -12.38
N LYS A 184 -18.62 14.74 -12.02
CA LYS A 184 -18.69 16.21 -11.87
C LYS A 184 -19.17 16.96 -13.12
N ASP A 185 -18.90 16.42 -14.30
CA ASP A 185 -19.24 17.00 -15.59
C ASP A 185 -20.50 16.34 -16.23
N SER A 186 -21.20 15.50 -15.47
CA SER A 186 -22.43 14.83 -15.92
C SER A 186 -23.62 15.79 -15.99
N ALA A 187 -24.59 15.51 -16.87
CA ALA A 187 -25.84 16.26 -16.92
C ALA A 187 -26.73 16.03 -15.67
N ASP A 188 -26.56 14.90 -14.98
CA ASP A 188 -27.30 14.54 -13.76
C ASP A 188 -26.35 14.19 -12.61
N VAL A 189 -25.49 15.14 -12.23
CA VAL A 189 -24.52 14.96 -11.14
C VAL A 189 -25.19 14.54 -9.84
N GLU A 190 -26.35 15.11 -9.51
CA GLU A 190 -27.07 14.81 -8.27
C GLU A 190 -27.62 13.39 -8.26
N GLY A 191 -28.24 12.93 -9.34
CA GLY A 191 -28.75 11.56 -9.49
C GLY A 191 -27.63 10.53 -9.36
N TYR A 192 -26.54 10.70 -10.11
CA TYR A 192 -25.39 9.79 -10.04
C TYR A 192 -24.74 9.78 -8.66
N ASN A 193 -24.52 10.94 -8.04
CA ASN A 193 -23.93 10.99 -6.71
C ASN A 193 -24.82 10.31 -5.67
N LYS A 194 -26.14 10.49 -5.75
CA LYS A 194 -27.09 9.84 -4.84
C LYS A 194 -27.07 8.31 -5.00
N GLU A 195 -27.07 7.81 -6.23
CA GLU A 195 -27.02 6.37 -6.52
C GLU A 195 -25.71 5.75 -6.03
N ASN A 196 -24.57 6.34 -6.38
CA ASN A 196 -23.26 5.84 -5.97
C ASN A 196 -23.08 5.92 -4.45
N HIS A 197 -23.55 7.00 -3.81
CA HIS A 197 -23.54 7.12 -2.36
C HIS A 197 -24.36 6.00 -1.69
N ALA A 198 -25.53 5.66 -2.24
CA ALA A 198 -26.34 4.55 -1.73
C ALA A 198 -25.60 3.20 -1.83
N ILE A 199 -24.89 2.95 -2.94
CA ILE A 199 -24.04 1.77 -3.12
C ILE A 199 -22.93 1.72 -2.06
N VAL A 200 -22.18 2.80 -1.89
CA VAL A 200 -21.11 2.88 -0.87
C VAL A 200 -21.68 2.63 0.53
N CYS A 201 -22.81 3.25 0.85
CA CYS A 201 -23.48 3.04 2.14
C CYS A 201 -23.92 1.59 2.35
N ALA A 202 -24.39 0.89 1.30
CA ALA A 202 -24.73 -0.52 1.38
C ALA A 202 -23.50 -1.39 1.69
N MET A 203 -22.35 -1.10 1.07
CA MET A 203 -21.08 -1.81 1.36
C MET A 203 -20.67 -1.66 2.83
N PHE A 204 -20.71 -0.44 3.36
CA PHE A 204 -20.36 -0.19 4.76
C PHE A 204 -21.39 -0.76 5.75
N LYS A 205 -22.69 -0.72 5.43
CA LYS A 205 -23.74 -1.38 6.23
C LYS A 205 -23.50 -2.88 6.32
N ALA A 206 -23.17 -3.54 5.22
CA ALA A 206 -22.87 -4.97 5.21
C ALA A 206 -21.64 -5.34 6.07
N ALA A 207 -20.62 -4.49 6.15
CA ALA A 207 -19.48 -4.69 7.05
C ALA A 207 -19.84 -4.39 8.52
N ALA A 208 -20.64 -3.36 8.76
CA ALA A 208 -21.14 -2.99 10.09
C ALA A 208 -22.01 -4.10 10.71
N ASP A 209 -22.89 -4.72 9.92
CA ASP A 209 -23.76 -5.83 10.32
C ASP A 209 -22.96 -7.10 10.68
N LYS A 210 -21.75 -7.24 10.15
CA LYS A 210 -20.79 -8.30 10.51
C LYS A 210 -19.93 -7.96 11.74
N GLY A 211 -20.17 -6.81 12.38
CA GLY A 211 -19.51 -6.41 13.62
C GLY A 211 -18.26 -5.54 13.43
N ASN A 212 -18.00 -5.00 12.24
CA ASN A 212 -16.90 -4.03 12.08
C ASN A 212 -17.30 -2.67 12.70
N GLU A 213 -16.72 -2.33 13.85
CA GLU A 213 -17.03 -1.10 14.61
C GLU A 213 -16.70 0.18 13.82
N GLN A 214 -15.57 0.23 13.10
CA GLN A 214 -15.24 1.41 12.30
C GLN A 214 -16.24 1.59 11.13
N ALA A 215 -16.74 0.49 10.55
CA ALA A 215 -17.80 0.56 9.56
C ALA A 215 -19.11 1.09 10.14
N GLN A 216 -19.47 0.70 11.37
CA GLN A 216 -20.63 1.25 12.09
C GLN A 216 -20.51 2.77 12.25
N GLU A 217 -19.33 3.28 12.64
CA GLU A 217 -19.08 4.72 12.75
C GLU A 217 -19.26 5.44 11.40
N VAL A 218 -18.74 4.85 10.31
CA VAL A 218 -18.90 5.41 8.95
C VAL A 218 -20.39 5.46 8.58
N VAL A 219 -21.15 4.39 8.84
CA VAL A 219 -22.59 4.35 8.55
C VAL A 219 -23.33 5.41 9.36
N GLN A 220 -23.12 5.48 10.67
CA GLN A 220 -23.79 6.44 11.54
C GLN A 220 -23.55 7.88 11.12
N LYS A 221 -22.33 8.20 10.69
CA LYS A 221 -21.95 9.56 10.33
C LYS A 221 -22.39 9.96 8.92
N ASN A 222 -22.39 9.03 7.97
CA ASN A 222 -22.46 9.38 6.55
C ASN A 222 -23.59 8.71 5.78
N CYS A 223 -24.33 7.77 6.37
CA CYS A 223 -25.35 6.97 5.67
C CYS A 223 -26.71 7.02 6.37
N PRO A 224 -27.36 8.20 6.41
CA PRO A 224 -28.66 8.40 7.06
C PRO A 224 -29.79 7.57 6.45
#